data_AF-A0A2I0XH36-F1
#
_entry.id   AF-A0A2I0XH36-F1
#
_cell.length_a   1.000
_cell.length_b   1.000
_cell.length_c   1.000
_cell.angle_alpha   90.00
_cell.angle_beta   90.00
_cell.angle_gamma   90.00
#
_symmetry.space_group_name_H-M   'P 1'
#
loop_
_entity.id
_entity.type
_entity.pdbx_description
1 polymer ?
#
loop_
_entity_poly.entity_id
_entity_poly.type
_entity_poly.pdbx_seq_one_letter_code
_entity_poly.pdbx_strand_id
1 'polypeptide(L)' 'MEQAYDSMGWLALRQVHIHFNFPSKFLDLLLNCVLDPKFCDLINRKKFDWIEAKSGFR' A
#
# COMPACT_ATOMS: atom_id res chain seq x y z
N MET A 1 0.82 -8.23 17.91
CA MET A 1 1.26 -6.86 17.62
C MET A 1 0.06 -6.10 17.14
N GLU A 2 -0.40 -5.12 17.91
CA GLU A 2 -1.39 -4.17 17.40
C GLU A 2 -0.76 -3.38 16.25
N GLN A 3 -1.53 -3.10 15.19
CA GLN A 3 -1.11 -2.25 14.07
C GLN A 3 0.15 -2.68 13.31
N ALA A 4 0.39 -3.99 13.18
CA ALA A 4 1.54 -4.53 12.45
C ALA A 4 1.64 -4.04 10.99
N TYR A 5 0.51 -3.77 10.34
CA TYR A 5 0.47 -3.23 8.97
C TYR A 5 0.75 -1.72 8.94
N ASP A 6 0.27 -0.97 9.93
CA ASP A 6 0.49 0.49 10.01
C ASP A 6 1.94 0.82 10.39
N SER A 7 2.63 -0.12 11.05
CA SER A 7 4.02 -0.01 11.50
C SER A 7 5.02 -0.73 10.59
N MET A 8 4.56 -1.28 9.46
CA MET A 8 5.43 -2.02 8.55
C MET A 8 6.44 -1.09 7.87
N GLY A 9 7.73 -1.42 8.00
CA GLY A 9 8.78 -0.73 7.25
C GLY A 9 8.76 -1.13 5.77
N TRP A 10 8.30 -0.24 4.89
CA TRP A 10 8.20 -0.50 3.45
C TRP A 10 9.54 -0.89 2.79
N LEU A 11 10.65 -0.38 3.34
CA LEU A 11 12.00 -0.78 2.91
C LEU A 11 12.28 -2.25 3.21
N ALA A 12 11.88 -2.74 4.40
CA ALA A 12 12.04 -4.13 4.80
C ALA A 12 11.18 -5.04 3.91
N LEU A 13 9.94 -4.63 3.62
CA LEU A 13 9.07 -5.35 2.69
C LEU A 13 9.72 -5.50 1.29
N ARG A 14 10.29 -4.41 0.76
CA ARG A 14 11.03 -4.44 -0.52
C ARG A 14 12.18 -5.44 -0.49
N GLN A 15 12.99 -5.43 0.57
CA GLN A 15 14.13 -6.33 0.71
C GLN A 15 13.71 -7.80 0.80
N VAL A 16 12.64 -8.10 1.53
CA VAL A 16 12.08 -9.46 1.63
C VAL A 16 11.62 -9.96 0.27
N HIS A 17 10.88 -9.15 -0.50
CA HIS A 17 10.43 -9.56 -1.83
C HIS A 17 11.58 -9.82 -2.81
N ILE A 18 12.64 -9.01 -2.76
CA ILE A 18 13.86 -9.24 -3.55
C ILE A 18 14.52 -10.57 -3.13
N HIS A 19 14.65 -10.82 -1.82
CA HIS A 19 15.25 -12.03 -1.29
C HIS A 19 14.52 -13.31 -1.75
N PHE A 20 13.20 -13.26 -1.84
CA PHE A 20 12.37 -14.38 -2.31
C PHE A 20 12.18 -14.43 -3.84
N ASN A 21 12.92 -13.64 -4.62
CA ASN A 21 12.84 -13.58 -6.09
C ASN A 21 11.42 -13.32 -6.62
N PHE A 22 10.64 -12.49 -5.94
CA PHE A 22 9.35 -12.06 -6.48
C PHE A 22 9.57 -11.24 -7.78
N PRO A 23 8.66 -11.36 -8.77
CA PRO A 23 8.74 -10.55 -9.97
C PRO A 23 8.72 -9.06 -9.62
N SER A 24 9.65 -8.28 -10.17
CA SER A 24 9.74 -6.83 -9.89
C SER A 24 8.44 -6.10 -10.18
N LYS A 25 7.76 -6.44 -11.28
CA LYS A 25 6.45 -5.88 -11.65
C LYS A 25 5.38 -6.12 -10.58
N PHE A 26 5.42 -7.27 -9.90
CA PHE A 26 4.49 -7.57 -8.82
C PHE A 26 4.80 -6.71 -7.59
N LEU A 27 6.08 -6.58 -7.25
CA LEU A 27 6.53 -5.73 -6.15
C LEU A 27 6.18 -4.26 -6.38
N ASP A 28 6.38 -3.74 -7.59
CA ASP A 28 6.04 -2.36 -7.95
C ASP A 28 4.53 -2.11 -7.83
N LEU A 29 3.71 -3.05 -8.30
CA LEU A 29 2.25 -2.97 -8.17
C LEU A 29 1.83 -2.94 -6.70
N LEU A 30 2.42 -3.80 -5.87
CA LEU A 30 2.11 -3.89 -4.44
C LEU A 30 2.55 -2.62 -3.70
N LEU A 31 3.76 -2.11 -3.98
CA LEU A 31 4.26 -0.89 -3.35
C LEU A 31 3.47 0.36 -3.75
N ASN A 32 3.01 0.47 -5.00
CA ASN A 32 2.15 1.57 -5.42
C ASN A 32 0.81 1.59 -4.66
N CYS A 33 0.25 0.42 -4.33
CA CYS A 33 -0.98 0.33 -3.56
C CYS A 33 -0.82 0.80 -2.10
N VAL A 34 0.41 0.76 -1.58
CA VAL A 34 0.65 0.89 -0.14
C VAL A 34 1.40 2.17 0.22
N LEU A 35 2.31 2.64 -0.64
CA LEU A 35 3.05 3.89 -0.44
C LEU A 35 2.19 5.11 -0.77
N ASP A 36 1.46 5.03 -1.88
CA ASP A 36 0.63 6.12 -2.42
C ASP A 36 -0.84 5.68 -2.56
N PRO A 37 -1.50 5.27 -1.46
CA PRO A 37 -2.84 4.73 -1.53
C PRO A 37 -3.83 5.78 -2.04
N LYS A 38 -4.58 5.40 -3.08
CA LYS A 38 -5.73 6.13 -3.58
C LYS A 38 -6.97 5.29 -3.37
N PHE A 39 -7.94 5.83 -2.64
CA PHE A 39 -9.22 5.18 -2.45
C PHE A 39 -10.36 6.14 -2.78
N CYS A 40 -11.54 5.57 -2.99
CA CYS A 40 -12.76 6.33 -3.18
C CYS A 40 -13.87 5.59 -2.46
N ASP A 41 -14.78 6.34 -1.85
CA ASP A 41 -15.94 5.72 -1.24
C ASP A 41 -16.97 5.38 -2.32
N LEU A 42 -17.59 4.21 -2.17
CA LEU A 42 -18.72 3.80 -2.98
C LEU A 42 -19.95 3.69 -2.07
N ILE A 43 -20.78 4.74 -2.05
CA ILE A 43 -21.98 4.79 -1.22
C ILE A 43 -23.19 4.79 -2.15
N ASN A 44 -24.13 3.87 -1.94
CA ASN A 44 -25.34 3.74 -2.76
C ASN A 44 -25.05 3.62 -4.27
N ARG A 45 -23.99 2.88 -4.65
CA ARG A 45 -23.48 2.74 -6.03
C ARG A 45 -22.97 4.05 -6.66
N LYS A 46 -22.90 5.14 -5.92
CA LYS A 46 -22.25 6.38 -6.35
C LYS A 46 -20.79 6.35 -5.91
N LYS A 47 -19.89 6.44 -6.88
CA LYS A 47 -18.47 6.63 -6.64
C LYS A 47 -18.20 8.09 -6.31
N PHE A 48 -17.50 8.33 -5.22
CA PHE A 48 -17.02 9.65 -4.84
C PHE A 48 -15.64 9.91 -5.44
N ASP A 49 -15.20 11.16 -5.39
CA ASP A 49 -13.88 11.56 -5.89
C ASP A 49 -12.76 10.79 -5.19
N TRP A 50 -11.64 10.66 -5.87
CA TRP A 50 -10.47 9.99 -5.32
C TRP A 50 -9.90 10.78 -4.15
N ILE A 51 -9.65 10.07 -3.06
CA ILE A 51 -8.97 10.56 -1.87
C ILE A 51 -7.52 10.07 -1.96
N GLU A 52 -6.60 11.02 -2.00
CA GLU A 52 -5.16 10.73 -1.93
C GLU A 52 -4.77 10.65 -0.46
N ALA A 53 -4.41 9.46 0.02
CA ALA A 53 -3.88 9.27 1.35
C ALA A 53 -2.36 9.13 1.31
N LYS A 54 -1.72 9.61 2.37
CA LYS A 54 -0.28 9.41 2.58
C LYS A 54 -0.11 8.25 3.53
N SER A 55 0.74 7.29 3.16
CA SER A 55 1.18 6.24 4.07
C SER A 55 2.17 6.80 5.09
N GLY A 56 2.07 6.36 6.33
CA GLY A 56 2.89 6.82 7.44
C GLY A 56 2.05 7.46 8.54
N PHE A 57 2.08 6.84 9.72
CA PHE A 57 1.70 7.51 10.97
C PHE A 57 2.54 8.78 11.10
N ARG A 58 1.88 9.93 11.12
CA ARG A 58 2.38 11.11 11.84
C ARG A 58 1.46 11.34 13.02
#